data_AF-A0A962M7Y6-F1
#
_entry.id   AF-A0A962M7Y6-F1
#
_cell.length_a   1.000
_cell.length_b   1.000
_cell.length_c   1.000
_cell.angle_alpha   90.00
_cell.angle_beta   90.00
_cell.angle_gamma   90.00
#
_symmetry.space_group_name_H-M   'P 1'
#
loop_
_entity.id
_entity.type
_entity.pdbx_description
1 polymer ?
#
loop_
_entity_poly.entity_id
_entity_poly.type
_entity_poly.pdbx_seq_one_letter_code
_entity_poly.pdbx_strand_id
1 'polypeptide(L)'
;MDGKTIKMHRLVAQTWIPNPKNLATVNHRNGVKTDNRVENLEWLSHRDNIIHNHQIGMAANKQGENCGTHILKEHQVLKIRADKRTRAVIAKEYGVSWYTIQDIQLRRTWSHI
;
A
#
# COMPACT_ATOMS: atom_id res chain seq x y z
N MET A 1 5.51 -22.49 28.59
CA MET A 1 6.50 -21.42 28.36
C MET A 1 5.92 -20.49 27.33
N ASP A 2 5.56 -19.27 27.70
CA ASP A 2 5.10 -18.26 26.75
C ASP A 2 6.31 -17.66 26.03
N GLY A 3 6.71 -18.29 24.92
CA GLY A 3 7.80 -17.81 24.08
C GLY A 3 7.40 -16.52 23.37
N LYS A 4 8.01 -15.39 23.72
CA LYS A 4 7.80 -14.13 23.01
C LYS A 4 8.69 -14.09 21.76
N THR A 5 8.08 -14.05 20.58
CA THR A 5 8.82 -13.87 19.33
C THR A 5 9.24 -12.40 19.18
N ILE A 6 10.55 -12.15 18.99
CA ILE A 6 11.12 -10.82 18.77
C ILE A 6 11.76 -10.78 17.37
N LYS A 7 11.62 -9.66 16.66
CA LYS A 7 12.23 -9.48 15.34
C LYS A 7 13.74 -9.19 15.48
N MET A 8 14.56 -9.86 14.67
CA MET A 8 16.02 -9.75 14.73
C MET A 8 16.54 -8.31 14.60
N HIS A 9 16.08 -7.54 13.58
CA HIS A 9 16.47 -6.14 13.41
C HIS A 9 16.17 -5.28 14.64
N ARG A 10 15.09 -5.59 15.38
CA ARG A 10 14.72 -4.82 16.57
C ARG A 10 15.67 -5.10 17.71
N LEU A 11 16.08 -6.36 17.89
CA LEU A 11 17.11 -6.72 18.86
C LEU A 11 18.43 -6.00 18.55
N VAL A 12 18.90 -6.12 17.32
CA VAL A 12 20.15 -5.48 16.87
C VAL A 12 20.13 -3.96 17.09
N ALA A 13 19.07 -3.28 16.66
CA ALA A 13 18.94 -1.84 16.85
C ALA A 13 18.86 -1.43 18.33
N GLN A 14 18.17 -2.21 19.17
CA GLN A 14 18.09 -1.94 20.61
C GLN A 14 19.43 -2.11 21.32
N THR A 15 20.30 -2.99 20.83
CA THR A 15 21.62 -3.21 21.44
C THR A 15 22.64 -2.17 20.98
N TRP A 16 22.69 -1.83 19.68
CA TRP A 16 23.83 -1.07 19.10
C TRP A 16 23.48 0.32 18.57
N ILE A 17 22.20 0.71 18.53
CA ILE A 17 21.77 2.02 18.02
C ILE A 17 21.05 2.80 19.12
N PRO A 18 21.67 3.88 19.65
CA PRO A 18 21.02 4.75 20.63
C PRO A 18 19.69 5.32 20.09
N ASN A 19 18.67 5.35 20.94
CA ASN A 19 17.35 5.90 20.60
C ASN A 19 16.98 7.07 21.53
N PRO A 20 17.71 8.20 21.49
CA PRO A 20 17.48 9.32 22.41
C PRO A 20 16.09 9.97 22.24
N LYS A 21 15.48 9.81 21.06
CA LYS A 21 14.15 10.34 20.73
C LYS A 21 13.02 9.35 21.07
N ASN A 22 13.34 8.19 21.67
CA ASN A 22 12.41 7.13 22.02
C ASN A 22 11.42 6.75 20.89
N LEU A 23 11.95 6.63 19.67
CA LEU A 23 11.16 6.31 18.48
C LEU A 23 10.76 4.83 18.48
N ALA A 24 9.54 4.54 18.04
CA ALA A 24 8.97 3.20 18.15
C ALA A 24 9.37 2.21 17.03
N THR A 25 9.86 2.73 15.89
CA THR A 25 10.03 1.96 14.65
C THR A 25 11.51 1.85 14.28
N VAL A 26 11.95 0.62 13.98
CA VAL A 26 13.24 0.37 13.34
C VAL A 26 12.99 0.22 11.84
N ASN A 27 13.67 1.04 11.04
CA ASN A 27 13.61 1.05 9.59
C ASN A 27 14.87 0.41 8.98
N HIS A 28 14.71 -0.20 7.80
CA HIS A 28 15.81 -0.66 6.95
C HIS A 28 16.06 0.40 5.88
N ARG A 29 17.23 1.05 5.91
CA ARG A 29 17.57 2.17 5.01
C ARG A 29 17.45 1.80 3.55
N ASN A 30 17.94 0.62 3.17
CA ASN A 30 17.86 0.10 1.80
C ASN A 30 16.53 -0.62 1.46
N GLY A 31 15.58 -0.71 2.40
CA GLY A 31 14.32 -1.43 2.21
C GLY A 31 14.41 -2.97 2.23
N VAL A 32 15.61 -3.54 2.35
CA VAL A 32 15.85 -4.99 2.34
C VAL A 32 15.69 -5.55 3.76
N LYS A 33 14.53 -6.17 4.02
CA LYS A 33 14.14 -6.67 5.37
C LYS A 33 15.05 -7.79 5.92
N THR A 34 15.86 -8.42 5.08
CA THR A 34 16.81 -9.47 5.47
C THR A 34 18.18 -8.91 5.85
N ASP A 35 18.50 -7.66 5.49
CA ASP A 35 19.78 -7.01 5.79
C ASP A 35 19.73 -6.33 7.17
N ASN A 36 20.08 -7.09 8.22
CA ASN A 36 20.00 -6.64 9.61
C ASN A 36 21.31 -6.02 10.13
N ARG A 37 22.23 -5.62 9.26
CA ARG A 37 23.49 -4.96 9.67
C ARG A 37 23.19 -3.60 10.30
N VAL A 38 23.96 -3.22 11.32
CA VAL A 38 23.68 -2.00 12.11
C VAL A 38 23.71 -0.74 11.27
N GLU A 39 24.62 -0.66 10.29
CA GLU A 39 24.71 0.47 9.36
C GLU A 39 23.46 0.64 8.47
N ASN A 40 22.67 -0.43 8.30
CA ASN A 40 21.45 -0.43 7.49
C ASN A 40 20.18 -0.19 8.32
N LEU A 41 20.28 -0.18 9.66
CA LEU A 41 19.15 0.02 10.55
C LEU A 41 19.13 1.42 11.13
N GLU A 42 17.94 1.96 11.37
CA GLU A 42 17.78 3.25 12.04
C GLU A 42 16.44 3.35 12.78
N TRP A 43 16.40 4.23 13.77
CA TRP A 43 15.17 4.57 14.48
C TRP A 43 14.43 5.69 13.75
N LEU A 44 13.18 5.44 13.35
CA LEU A 44 12.31 6.43 12.72
C LEU A 44 10.99 6.60 13.47
N SER A 45 10.41 7.79 13.36
CA SER A 45 9.00 7.96 13.71
C SER A 45 8.14 7.17 12.74
N HIS A 46 6.91 6.84 13.13
CA HIS A 46 5.98 6.14 12.24
C HIS A 46 5.72 6.94 10.95
N ARG A 47 5.60 8.27 11.08
CA ARG A 47 5.41 9.19 9.94
C ARG A 47 6.59 9.13 8.98
N ASP A 48 7.81 9.22 9.51
CA ASP A 48 9.02 9.23 8.68
C ASP A 48 9.23 7.88 7.98
N ASN A 49 8.90 6.76 8.65
CA ASN A 49 8.93 5.45 8.04
C ASN A 49 7.94 5.31 6.87
N ILE A 50 6.76 5.93 6.96
CA ILE A 50 5.81 5.98 5.82
C ILE A 50 6.39 6.81 4.68
N ILE A 51 6.93 8.00 4.99
CA ILE A 51 7.55 8.88 3.99
C ILE A 51 8.70 8.16 3.28
N HIS A 52 9.59 7.52 4.04
CA HIS A 52 10.71 6.73 3.50
C HIS A 52 10.22 5.64 2.55
N ASN A 53 9.22 4.84 2.95
CA ASN A 53 8.65 3.80 2.09
C ASN A 53 8.11 4.35 0.76
N HIS A 54 7.52 5.54 0.76
CA HIS A 54 7.12 6.21 -0.48
C HIS A 54 8.32 6.66 -1.32
N GLN A 55 9.36 7.21 -0.69
CA GLN A 55 10.58 7.68 -1.37
C GLN A 55 11.37 6.54 -2.03
N ILE A 56 11.46 5.38 -1.39
CA ILE A 56 12.16 4.20 -1.94
C ILE A 56 11.28 3.35 -2.86
N GLY A 57 10.05 3.79 -3.17
CA GLY A 57 9.13 3.06 -4.06
C GLY A 57 8.58 1.75 -3.50
N MET A 58 8.70 1.51 -2.19
CA MET A 58 8.18 0.31 -1.53
C MET A 58 6.74 0.45 -1.04
N ALA A 59 6.14 1.63 -1.16
CA ALA A 59 4.71 1.80 -0.95
C ALA A 59 3.95 0.97 -1.98
N ALA A 60 3.18 -0.02 -1.52
CA ALA A 60 2.31 -0.82 -2.38
C ALA A 60 1.39 0.13 -3.16
N ASN A 61 1.37 0.01 -4.49
CA ASN A 61 0.45 0.76 -5.34
C ASN A 61 -0.97 0.25 -5.07
N LYS A 62 -1.64 0.81 -4.06
CA LYS A 62 -3.03 0.50 -3.74
C LYS A 62 -3.94 1.34 -4.65
N GLN A 63 -3.93 1.05 -5.94
CA GLN A 63 -4.88 1.61 -6.89
C GLN A 63 -5.48 0.51 -7.75
N GLY A 64 -6.75 0.70 -8.14
CA GLY A 64 -7.43 -0.22 -9.04
C GLY A 64 -7.45 -1.64 -8.50
N GLU A 65 -7.04 -2.60 -9.32
CA GLU A 65 -7.04 -4.02 -8.94
C GLU A 65 -5.96 -4.39 -7.90
N ASN A 66 -4.97 -3.53 -7.69
CA ASN A 66 -3.93 -3.71 -6.68
C ASN A 66 -4.42 -3.30 -5.27
N CYS A 67 -5.61 -2.72 -5.17
CA CYS A 67 -6.35 -2.66 -3.92
C CYS A 67 -7.09 -3.99 -3.69
N GLY A 68 -6.76 -4.71 -2.62
CA GLY A 68 -7.43 -5.96 -2.27
C GLY A 68 -8.94 -5.86 -2.01
N THR A 69 -9.50 -4.65 -1.94
CA THR A 69 -10.93 -4.38 -1.76
C THR A 69 -11.69 -4.08 -3.06
N HIS A 70 -11.01 -3.95 -4.20
CA HIS A 70 -11.67 -3.57 -5.45
C HIS A 70 -12.34 -4.77 -6.13
N ILE A 71 -13.65 -4.62 -6.38
CA ILE A 71 -14.51 -5.64 -7.00
C ILE A 71 -14.30 -5.72 -8.52
N LEU A 72 -13.87 -4.63 -9.15
CA LEU A 72 -13.66 -4.54 -10.59
C LEU A 72 -12.19 -4.79 -10.97
N LYS A 73 -11.96 -5.39 -12.14
CA LYS A 73 -10.65 -5.61 -12.76
C LYS A 73 -10.41 -4.65 -13.93
N GLU A 74 -9.15 -4.44 -14.31
CA GLU A 74 -8.79 -3.48 -15.38
C GLU A 74 -9.55 -3.75 -16.69
N HIS A 75 -9.64 -5.02 -17.11
CA HIS A 75 -10.35 -5.40 -18.32
C HIS A 75 -11.85 -5.09 -18.26
N GLN A 76 -12.47 -5.14 -17.07
CA GLN A 76 -13.87 -4.77 -16.87
C GLN A 76 -14.06 -3.26 -16.95
N VAL A 77 -13.11 -2.49 -16.41
CA VAL A 77 -13.09 -1.03 -16.52
C VAL A 77 -13.02 -0.58 -17.97
N LEU A 78 -12.19 -1.23 -18.80
CA LEU A 78 -12.12 -0.98 -20.24
C LEU A 78 -13.47 -1.27 -20.94
N LYS A 79 -14.11 -2.40 -20.60
CA LYS A 79 -15.45 -2.74 -21.12
C LYS A 79 -16.49 -1.69 -20.73
N ILE A 80 -16.52 -1.28 -19.45
CA ILE A 80 -17.45 -0.26 -18.93
C ILE A 80 -17.27 1.09 -19.64
N ARG A 81 -16.04 1.47 -19.96
CA ARG A 81 -15.74 2.73 -20.68
C ARG A 81 -16.18 2.70 -22.14
N ALA A 82 -16.13 1.55 -22.79
CA ALA A 82 -16.60 1.37 -24.17
C ALA A 82 -18.11 1.18 -24.28
N ASP A 83 -18.78 0.85 -23.17
CA ASP A 83 -20.20 0.52 -23.14
C ASP A 83 -21.10 1.77 -23.23
N LYS A 84 -22.00 1.76 -24.21
CA LYS A 84 -22.94 2.85 -24.50
C LYS A 84 -24.33 2.66 -23.86
N ARG A 85 -24.56 1.52 -23.19
CA ARG A 85 -25.82 1.26 -22.47
C ARG A 85 -25.97 2.25 -21.31
N THR A 86 -27.17 2.29 -20.73
CA THR A 86 -27.41 3.16 -19.57
C THR A 86 -26.57 2.70 -18.37
N ARG A 87 -26.06 3.67 -17.60
CA ARG A 87 -25.24 3.40 -16.41
C ARG A 87 -25.94 2.49 -15.41
N ALA A 88 -27.27 2.56 -15.30
CA ALA A 88 -28.07 1.71 -14.42
C ALA A 88 -28.00 0.22 -14.82
N VAL A 89 -28.04 -0.08 -16.12
CA VAL A 89 -27.91 -1.45 -16.63
C VAL A 89 -26.50 -1.99 -16.36
N ILE A 90 -25.48 -1.18 -16.67
CA ILE A 90 -24.08 -1.56 -16.45
C ILE A 90 -23.82 -1.77 -14.94
N ALA A 91 -24.31 -0.87 -14.09
CA ALA A 91 -24.16 -0.96 -12.64
C ALA A 91 -24.75 -2.27 -12.08
N LYS A 92 -25.96 -2.64 -12.54
CA LYS A 92 -26.61 -3.89 -12.15
C LYS A 92 -25.84 -5.13 -12.61
N GLU A 93 -25.30 -5.12 -13.83
CA GLU A 93 -24.51 -6.23 -14.38
C GLU A 93 -23.23 -6.49 -13.56
N TYR A 94 -22.52 -5.43 -13.18
CA TYR A 94 -21.27 -5.53 -12.44
C TYR A 94 -21.43 -5.52 -10.92
N GLY A 95 -22.67 -5.43 -10.40
CA GLY A 95 -22.95 -5.39 -8.96
C GLY A 95 -22.35 -4.17 -8.24
N VAL A 96 -22.21 -3.05 -8.94
CA VAL A 96 -21.64 -1.80 -8.40
C VAL A 96 -22.66 -0.67 -8.41
N SER A 97 -22.35 0.42 -7.71
CA SER A 97 -23.23 1.58 -7.70
C SER A 97 -23.26 2.30 -9.05
N TRP A 98 -24.36 2.99 -9.35
CA TRP A 98 -24.48 3.86 -10.53
C TRP A 98 -23.37 4.90 -10.59
N TYR A 99 -22.99 5.48 -9.44
CA TYR A 99 -21.91 6.46 -9.32
C TYR A 99 -20.56 5.86 -9.66
N THR A 100 -20.31 4.60 -9.29
CA THR A 100 -19.09 3.88 -9.66
C THR A 100 -18.93 3.81 -11.18
N ILE A 101 -20.01 3.50 -11.90
CA ILE A 101 -20.01 3.50 -13.37
C ILE A 101 -19.79 4.90 -13.93
N GLN A 102 -20.44 5.91 -13.35
CA GLN A 102 -20.25 7.31 -13.74
C GLN A 102 -18.79 7.74 -13.60
N ASP A 103 -18.16 7.49 -12.45
CA ASP A 103 -16.79 7.91 -12.19
C ASP A 103 -15.77 7.18 -13.06
N ILE A 104 -16.02 5.90 -13.37
CA ILE A 104 -15.21 5.12 -14.32
C ILE A 104 -15.29 5.72 -15.74
N GLN A 105 -16.50 6.02 -16.21
CA GLN A 105 -16.73 6.59 -17.54
C GLN A 105 -16.19 8.02 -17.66
N LEU A 106 -16.32 8.83 -16.61
CA LEU A 106 -15.78 10.19 -16.53
C LEU A 106 -14.28 10.23 -16.19
N ARG A 107 -13.62 9.07 -16.06
CA ARG A 107 -12.19 8.94 -15.70
C ARG A 107 -11.80 9.67 -14.41
N ARG A 108 -12.74 9.82 -13.47
CA ARG A 108 -12.48 10.36 -12.12
C ARG A 108 -11.81 9.33 -11.22
N THR A 109 -12.02 8.06 -11.52
CA THR A 109 -11.34 6.91 -10.91
C THR A 109 -10.62 6.10 -11.98
N TRP A 110 -9.76 5.15 -11.56
CA TRP A 110 -8.99 4.31 -12.47
C TRP A 110 -8.16 5.10 -13.49
N SER A 111 -7.57 6.22 -13.06
CA SER A 111 -6.82 7.15 -13.93
C SER A 111 -5.55 6.57 -14.56
N HIS A 112 -5.03 5.47 -14.01
CA HIS A 112 -3.89 4.73 -14.55
C HIS A 112 -4.25 3.84 -15.76
N ILE A 113 -5.55 3.66 -16.05
CA ILE A 113 -6.10 2.97 -17.22
C ILE A 113 -6.70 4.04 -18.13
#